data_AF-A0A951WLP4-F1
#
_entry.id   AF-A0A951WLP4-F1
#
_cell.length_a   1.000
_cell.length_b   1.000
_cell.length_c   1.000
_cell.angle_alpha   90.00
_cell.angle_beta   90.00
_cell.angle_gamma   90.00
#
_symmetry.space_group_name_H-M   'P 1'
#
loop_
_entity.id
_entity.type
_entity.pdbx_description
1 polymer ?
#
loop_
_entity_poly.entity_id
_entity_poly.type
_entity_poly.pdbx_seq_one_letter_code
_entity_poly.pdbx_strand_id
1 'polypeptide(L)'
;MSKKLKSVQFLPFDPRQFISNETQQAPVQQHSLYEPSRSAVISEIKEQLLKGLLHQCYMDSLASEYGSRMVAMDNASRNCKELTNKLTLRLNRERQASITQEIAEIVGGAAGLQ
;
A
#
# COMPACT_ATOMS: atom_id res chain seq x y z
N MET A 1 -8.33 -3.42 1.38
CA MET A 1 -7.58 -4.42 0.59
C MET A 1 -6.47 -5.00 1.45
N SER A 2 -6.65 -6.21 1.99
CA SER A 2 -5.65 -6.86 2.85
C SER A 2 -4.74 -7.74 1.98
N LYS A 3 -3.51 -7.29 1.68
CA LYS A 3 -2.53 -8.11 0.99
C LYS A 3 -1.75 -8.93 2.04
N LYS A 4 -2.06 -10.23 2.11
CA LYS A 4 -1.46 -11.17 3.09
C LYS A 4 0.01 -11.43 2.74
N LEU A 5 0.89 -11.50 3.72
CA LEU A 5 2.28 -11.92 3.53
C LEU A 5 2.30 -13.35 2.96
N LYS A 6 3.05 -13.54 1.88
CA LYS A 6 3.31 -14.84 1.27
C LYS A 6 4.81 -15.14 1.38
N SER A 7 5.16 -16.20 2.09
CA SER A 7 6.51 -16.77 2.08
C SER A 7 6.59 -17.80 0.96
N VAL A 8 7.49 -17.60 0.01
CA VAL A 8 7.76 -18.55 -1.09
C VAL A 8 9.13 -19.17 -0.86
N GLN A 9 9.23 -20.50 -0.85
CA GLN A 9 10.51 -21.18 -0.76
C GLN A 9 11.06 -21.38 -2.18
N PHE A 10 12.17 -20.70 -2.49
CA PHE A 10 12.76 -20.79 -3.83
C PHE A 10 13.58 -22.08 -4.01
N LEU A 11 14.45 -22.39 -3.04
CA LEU A 11 15.27 -23.60 -3.03
C LEU A 11 15.27 -24.29 -1.66
N PRO A 12 15.37 -25.65 -1.61
CA PRO A 12 15.16 -26.58 -2.72
C PRO A 12 13.75 -26.44 -3.30
N PHE A 13 13.63 -26.51 -4.63
CA PHE A 13 12.38 -26.26 -5.34
C PHE A 13 11.35 -27.34 -5.00
N ASP A 14 10.28 -26.96 -4.31
CA ASP A 14 9.15 -27.85 -4.03
C ASP A 14 8.02 -27.57 -5.05
N PRO A 15 7.78 -28.46 -6.03
CA PRO A 15 6.75 -28.27 -7.05
C PRO A 15 5.33 -28.19 -6.46
N ARG A 16 5.11 -28.65 -5.23
CA ARG A 16 3.80 -28.60 -4.57
C ARG A 16 3.34 -27.19 -4.21
N GLN A 17 4.26 -26.21 -4.15
CA GLN A 17 3.91 -24.81 -3.84
C GLN A 17 3.27 -24.09 -5.03
N PHE A 18 3.48 -24.60 -6.25
CA PHE A 18 3.04 -23.95 -7.49
C PHE A 18 1.88 -24.69 -8.18
N ILE A 19 1.60 -25.94 -7.78
CA ILE A 19 0.46 -26.71 -8.27
C ILE A 19 -0.74 -26.40 -7.37
N SER A 20 -1.68 -25.63 -7.88
CA SER A 20 -3.00 -25.47 -7.26
C SER A 20 -3.72 -26.83 -7.23
N ASN A 21 -4.27 -27.20 -6.07
CA ASN A 21 -4.86 -28.51 -5.76
C ASN A 21 -6.07 -28.96 -6.64
N GLU A 22 -6.38 -28.27 -7.73
CA GLU A 22 -7.56 -28.56 -8.58
C GLU A 22 -7.31 -29.56 -9.71
N THR A 23 -6.06 -29.93 -10.00
CA THR A 23 -5.77 -30.92 -11.05
C THR A 23 -5.17 -32.19 -10.44
N GLN A 24 -6.01 -32.99 -9.78
CA GLN A 24 -5.74 -34.42 -9.64
C GLN A 24 -5.97 -35.09 -10.99
N GLN A 25 -4.97 -35.05 -11.87
CA GLN A 25 -4.89 -35.98 -12.99
C GLN A 25 -3.59 -36.77 -12.87
N ALA A 26 -3.74 -38.08 -13.01
CA ALA A 26 -2.70 -39.11 -12.86
C ALA A 26 -1.38 -38.71 -13.55
N PRO A 27 -0.22 -39.19 -13.07
CA PRO A 27 1.05 -38.92 -13.71
C PRO A 27 1.03 -39.49 -15.12
N VAL A 28 0.70 -38.67 -16.12
CA VAL A 28 0.90 -39.02 -17.51
C VAL A 28 2.41 -39.08 -17.66
N GLN A 29 2.96 -40.29 -17.69
CA GLN A 29 4.32 -40.53 -18.17
C GLN A 29 4.33 -40.22 -19.67
N GLN A 30 4.25 -38.94 -20.01
CA GLN A 30 4.61 -38.50 -21.34
C GLN A 30 6.13 -38.66 -21.41
N HIS A 31 6.58 -39.66 -22.16
CA HIS A 31 7.96 -39.77 -22.60
C HIS A 31 8.27 -38.54 -23.46
N SER A 32 8.57 -37.41 -22.79
CA SER A 32 9.05 -36.21 -23.44
C SER A 32 10.47 -36.50 -23.88
N LEU A 33 10.70 -36.50 -25.19
CA LEU A 33 12.03 -36.59 -25.78
C LEU A 33 12.76 -35.30 -25.40
N TYR A 34 13.73 -35.40 -24.49
CA TYR A 34 14.58 -34.28 -24.09
C TYR A 34 15.84 -34.27 -24.97
N GLU A 35 15.94 -33.33 -25.90
CA GLU A 35 17.22 -32.99 -26.55
C GLU A 35 17.85 -31.82 -25.80
N PRO A 36 19.13 -31.85 -25.37
CA PRO A 36 20.15 -32.91 -25.51
C PRO A 36 20.18 -33.95 -24.37
N SER A 37 19.76 -33.60 -23.15
CA SER A 37 19.53 -34.55 -22.05
C SER A 37 18.64 -33.91 -20.98
N ARG A 38 17.89 -34.72 -20.23
CA ARG A 38 16.99 -34.22 -19.18
C ARG A 38 17.71 -33.33 -18.14
N SER A 39 18.94 -33.68 -17.77
CA SER A 39 19.75 -32.92 -16.81
C SER A 39 20.21 -31.58 -17.37
N ALA A 40 20.58 -31.53 -18.66
CA ALA A 40 20.98 -30.29 -19.33
C ALA A 40 19.82 -29.29 -19.39
N VAL A 41 18.63 -29.75 -19.80
CA VAL A 41 17.42 -28.93 -19.88
C VAL A 41 17.01 -28.39 -18.49
N ILE A 42 17.01 -29.23 -17.46
CA ILE A 42 16.71 -28.80 -16.09
C ILE A 42 17.76 -27.80 -15.58
N SER A 43 19.04 -27.99 -15.92
CA SER A 43 20.11 -27.08 -15.51
C SER A 43 19.99 -25.69 -16.12
N GLU A 44 19.42 -25.57 -17.31
CA GLU A 44 19.17 -24.29 -17.96
C GLU A 44 17.91 -23.62 -17.39
N ILE A 45 16.83 -24.39 -17.23
CA ILE A 45 15.55 -23.88 -16.71
C ILE A 45 15.68 -23.37 -15.26
N LYS A 46 16.52 -23.99 -14.43
CA LYS A 46 16.64 -23.62 -12.99
C LYS A 46 16.97 -22.13 -12.80
N GLU A 47 17.84 -21.58 -13.64
CA GLU A 47 18.29 -20.19 -13.50
C GLU A 47 17.20 -19.23 -13.98
N GLN A 48 16.55 -19.56 -15.09
CA GLN A 48 15.46 -18.75 -15.64
C GLN A 48 14.23 -18.76 -14.73
N LEU A 49 13.93 -19.90 -14.11
CA LEU A 49 12.86 -20.05 -13.13
C LEU A 49 13.12 -19.18 -11.90
N LEU A 50 14.34 -19.20 -11.34
CA LEU A 50 14.69 -18.38 -10.18
C LEU A 50 14.56 -16.89 -10.48
N LYS A 51 15.05 -16.43 -11.65
CA LYS A 51 14.90 -15.04 -12.10
C LYS A 51 13.43 -14.64 -12.24
N GLY A 52 12.61 -15.50 -12.85
CA GLY A 52 11.17 -15.27 -13.02
C GLY A 52 10.43 -15.15 -11.69
N LEU A 53 10.66 -16.07 -10.75
CA LEU A 53 10.02 -16.06 -9.44
C LEU A 53 10.43 -14.83 -8.61
N LEU A 54 11.71 -14.47 -8.64
CA LEU A 54 12.19 -13.27 -7.95
C LEU A 54 11.57 -12.00 -8.53
N HIS A 55 11.48 -11.92 -9.87
CA HIS A 55 10.87 -10.79 -10.55
C HIS A 55 9.38 -10.66 -10.20
N GLN A 56 8.66 -11.78 -10.16
CA GLN A 56 7.26 -11.81 -9.74
C GLN A 56 7.11 -11.29 -8.30
N CYS A 57 7.90 -11.81 -7.35
CA CYS A 57 7.86 -11.37 -5.97
C CYS A 57 8.15 -9.87 -5.82
N TYR A 58 9.13 -9.36 -6.58
CA TYR A 58 9.47 -7.94 -6.59
C TYR A 58 8.31 -7.08 -7.11
N MET A 59 7.70 -7.45 -8.23
CA MET A 59 6.57 -6.71 -8.80
C MET A 59 5.35 -6.76 -7.88
N ASP A 60 5.10 -7.90 -7.24
CA ASP A 60 4.04 -8.03 -6.25
C ASP A 60 4.26 -7.12 -5.03
N SER A 61 5.49 -7.03 -4.55
CA SER A 61 5.87 -6.12 -3.46
C SER A 61 5.64 -4.67 -3.85
N LEU A 62 6.12 -4.26 -5.03
CA LEU A 62 5.99 -2.90 -5.54
C LEU A 62 4.51 -2.48 -5.69
N ALA A 63 3.68 -3.35 -6.26
CA ALA A 63 2.24 -3.10 -6.37
C ALA A 63 1.57 -2.99 -5.00
N SER A 64 2.00 -3.80 -4.02
CA SER A 64 1.51 -3.72 -2.63
C SER A 64 1.88 -2.39 -1.98
N GLU A 65 3.10 -1.94 -2.20
CA GLU A 65 3.61 -0.68 -1.69
C GLU A 65 2.81 0.50 -2.24
N TYR A 66 2.62 0.57 -3.56
CA TYR A 66 1.81 1.63 -4.17
C TYR A 66 0.38 1.65 -3.63
N GLY A 67 -0.25 0.48 -3.48
CA GLY A 67 -1.59 0.38 -2.89
C GLY A 67 -1.61 0.88 -1.44
N SER A 68 -0.63 0.49 -0.62
CA SER A 68 -0.51 0.95 0.77
C SER A 68 -0.22 2.46 0.84
N ARG A 69 0.63 2.97 -0.05
CA ARG A 69 0.98 4.40 -0.11
C ARG A 69 -0.22 5.24 -0.48
N MET A 70 -1.02 4.81 -1.46
CA MET A 70 -2.24 5.52 -1.86
C MET A 70 -3.22 5.64 -0.70
N VAL A 71 -3.49 4.53 0.01
CA VAL A 71 -4.37 4.54 1.18
C VAL A 71 -3.83 5.42 2.31
N ALA A 72 -2.51 5.38 2.57
CA ALA A 72 -1.89 6.24 3.57
C ALA A 72 -2.02 7.73 3.22
N MET A 73 -1.81 8.11 1.97
CA MET A 73 -1.93 9.50 1.49
C MET A 73 -3.37 9.99 1.47
N ASP A 74 -4.34 9.13 1.13
CA ASP A 74 -5.76 9.45 1.22
C ASP A 74 -6.17 9.72 2.67
N ASN A 75 -5.71 8.90 3.61
CA ASN A 75 -5.94 9.12 5.04
C ASN A 75 -5.30 10.43 5.53
N ALA A 76 -4.05 10.70 5.13
CA ALA A 76 -3.38 11.96 5.45
C ALA A 76 -4.16 13.17 4.91
N SER A 77 -4.63 13.10 3.65
CA SER A 77 -5.41 14.16 3.02
C SER A 77 -6.73 14.42 3.72
N ARG A 78 -7.42 13.36 4.16
CA ARG A 78 -8.64 13.48 4.97
C ARG A 78 -8.37 14.15 6.31
N ASN A 79 -7.32 13.73 7.01
CA ASN A 79 -6.94 14.32 8.29
C ASN A 79 -6.58 15.81 8.16
N CYS A 80 -5.86 16.18 7.11
CA CYS A 80 -5.54 17.58 6.82
C CYS A 80 -6.82 18.41 6.58
N LYS A 81 -7.78 17.90 5.81
CA LYS A 81 -9.07 18.59 5.59
C LYS A 81 -9.84 18.80 6.90
N GLU A 82 -9.87 17.78 7.76
CA GLU A 82 -10.50 17.89 9.08
C GLU A 82 -9.82 18.95 9.95
N LEU A 83 -8.49 18.99 9.96
CA LEU A 83 -7.71 20.01 10.68
C LEU A 83 -7.99 21.40 10.13
N THR A 84 -7.96 21.59 8.82
CA THR A 84 -8.27 22.88 8.17
C THR A 84 -9.65 23.38 8.57
N ASN A 85 -10.67 22.51 8.59
CA ASN A 85 -12.02 22.89 8.99
C ASN A 85 -12.06 23.32 10.48
N LYS A 86 -11.41 22.57 11.36
CA LYS A 86 -11.32 22.91 12.80
C LYS A 86 -10.62 24.25 13.03
N LEU A 87 -9.50 24.48 12.35
CA LEU A 87 -8.74 25.74 12.47
C LEU A 87 -9.52 26.92 11.89
N THR A 88 -10.21 26.74 10.76
CA THR A 88 -11.07 27.79 10.18
C THR A 88 -12.20 28.19 11.12
N LEU A 89 -12.86 27.21 11.76
CA LEU A 89 -13.90 27.51 12.76
C LEU A 89 -13.35 28.26 13.96
N ARG A 90 -12.16 27.88 14.44
CA ARG A 90 -11.47 28.57 15.54
C ARG A 90 -11.10 30.00 15.15
N LEU A 91 -10.53 30.20 13.97
CA LEU A 91 -10.18 31.53 13.43
C LEU A 91 -11.40 32.45 13.40
N ASN A 92 -12.54 31.97 12.91
CA ASN A 92 -13.77 32.77 12.86
C ASN A 92 -14.28 33.14 14.25
N ARG A 93 -14.19 32.23 15.23
CA ARG A 93 -14.55 32.52 16.63
C ARG A 93 -13.63 33.56 17.25
N GLU A 94 -12.31 33.41 17.09
CA GLU A 94 -11.33 34.36 17.61
C GLU A 94 -11.48 35.74 16.93
N ARG A 95 -11.78 35.78 15.62
CA ARG A 95 -12.08 37.02 14.91
C ARG A 95 -13.31 37.72 15.48
N GLN A 96 -14.40 36.98 15.74
CA GLN A 96 -15.60 37.54 16.34
C GLN A 96 -15.33 38.06 17.76
N ALA A 97 -14.58 37.31 18.56
CA ALA A 97 -14.19 37.72 19.91
C ALA A 97 -13.36 39.02 19.89
N SER A 98 -12.41 39.17 18.96
CA SER A 98 -11.62 40.39 18.78
C SER A 98 -12.51 41.60 18.45
N ILE A 99 -13.43 41.45 17.48
CA ILE A 99 -14.36 42.53 17.10
C ILE A 99 -15.23 42.93 18.30
N THR A 100 -15.76 41.97 19.06
CA THR A 100 -16.58 42.29 20.24
C THR A 100 -15.76 42.98 21.34
N GLN A 101 -14.49 42.60 21.50
CA GLN A 101 -13.59 43.21 22.47
C GLN A 101 -13.28 44.66 22.08
N GLU A 102 -12.94 44.91 20.81
CA GLU A 102 -12.70 46.25 20.29
C GLU A 102 -13.94 47.15 20.45
N ILE A 103 -15.14 46.64 20.14
CA ILE A 103 -16.39 47.39 20.35
C ILE A 103 -16.61 47.69 21.83
N ALA A 104 -16.38 46.73 22.73
CA ALA A 104 -16.52 46.92 24.17
C ALA A 104 -15.55 47.99 24.71
N GLU A 105 -14.31 48.02 24.20
CA GLU A 105 -13.31 49.02 24.54
C GLU A 105 -13.72 50.42 24.05
N ILE A 106 -14.25 50.54 22.83
CA ILE A 106 -14.75 51.82 22.28
C ILE A 106 -15.91 52.36 23.13
N VAL A 107 -16.89 51.51 23.47
CA VAL A 107 -18.06 51.92 24.28
C VAL A 107 -17.65 52.28 25.70
N GLY A 108 -16.79 51.50 26.33
CA GLY A 108 -16.26 51.78 27.67
C GLY A 108 -15.45 53.08 27.73
N GLY A 109 -14.61 53.33 26.72
CA GLY A 109 -13.85 54.57 26.60
C GLY A 109 -14.74 55.81 26.40
N ALA A 110 -15.79 55.70 25.58
CA ALA A 110 -16.75 56.78 25.38
C ALA A 110 -17.56 57.11 26.65
N ALA A 111 -17.93 56.09 27.44
CA ALA A 111 -18.66 56.27 28.69
C ALA A 111 -17.81 56.94 29.80
N GLY A 112 -16.49 56.78 29.79
CA GLY A 112 -15.58 57.43 30.75
C GLY A 112 -15.30 58.91 30.48
N LEU A 113 -15.77 59.45 29.35
CA LEU A 113 -15.63 60.87 28.96
C LEU A 113 -16.89 61.72 29.27
N GLN A 114 -17.98 61.09 29.74
CA GLN A 114 -19.18 61.75 30.29
C GLN A 114 -19.06 61.92 31.81
#